data_AF-A0A959VMP8-F1
#
_entry.id   AF-A0A959VMP8-F1
#
_cell.length_a   1.000
_cell.length_b   1.000
_cell.length_c   1.000
_cell.angle_alpha   90.00
_cell.angle_beta   90.00
_cell.angle_gamma   90.00
#
_symmetry.space_group_name_H-M   'P 1'
#
loop_
_entity.id
_entity.type
_entity.pdbx_description
1 polymer ?
#
loop_
_entity_poly.entity_id
_entity_poly.type
_entity_poly.pdbx_seq_one_letter_code
_entity_poly.pdbx_strand_id
1 'polypeptide(L)'
;MSALSLVGFDQAYAMGRAGAAGADHLILTSQRADPGDPLDRLVPGLLEGAWSAGAATPRVEPDRRAAIELAISEAQPDDVVLVLDRGEIGGDLFDPDGRPRPLDDRDEVRAAIERLGR
;
A
#
# COMPACT_ATOMS: atom_id res chain seq x y z
N MET A 1 12.71 1.46 -16.40
CA MET A 1 12.28 2.67 -15.66
C MET A 1 11.02 2.29 -14.90
N SER A 2 11.09 2.27 -13.57
CA SER A 2 9.90 2.07 -12.72
C SER A 2 9.03 3.34 -12.80
N ALA A 3 7.70 3.19 -12.83
CA ALA A 3 6.78 4.32 -12.76
C ALA A 3 7.00 5.21 -11.51
N LEU A 4 7.59 4.63 -10.45
CA LEU A 4 7.98 5.34 -9.22
C LEU A 4 9.04 6.43 -9.42
N SER A 5 9.85 6.37 -10.48
CA SER A 5 10.84 7.42 -10.75
C SER A 5 10.18 8.75 -11.17
N LEU A 6 8.89 8.73 -11.51
CA LEU A 6 8.11 9.91 -11.91
C LEU A 6 7.25 10.47 -10.76
N VAL A 7 7.07 9.71 -9.68
CA VAL A 7 6.27 10.15 -8.53
C VAL A 7 7.15 10.97 -7.59
N GLY A 8 6.88 12.27 -7.55
CA GLY A 8 7.50 13.22 -6.63
C GLY A 8 6.69 13.42 -5.35
N PHE A 9 7.21 14.28 -4.47
CA PHE A 9 6.57 14.63 -3.20
C PHE A 9 5.14 15.16 -3.39
N ASP A 10 4.92 16.09 -4.31
CA ASP A 10 3.59 16.70 -4.53
C ASP A 10 2.53 15.68 -4.93
N GLN A 11 2.91 14.69 -5.74
CA GLN A 11 2.01 13.61 -6.13
C GLN A 11 1.75 12.67 -4.95
N ALA A 12 2.78 12.30 -4.19
CA ALA A 12 2.62 11.49 -2.98
C ALA A 12 1.73 12.20 -1.94
N TYR A 13 1.88 13.52 -1.77
CA TYR A 13 1.02 14.35 -0.94
C TYR A 13 -0.44 14.31 -1.41
N ALA A 14 -0.69 14.53 -2.70
CA ALA A 14 -2.04 14.47 -3.26
C ALA A 14 -2.68 13.08 -3.06
N MET A 15 -1.91 12.00 -3.28
CA MET A 15 -2.35 10.62 -3.06
C MET A 15 -2.72 10.35 -1.60
N GLY A 16 -1.85 10.74 -0.65
CA GLY A 16 -2.10 10.56 0.78
C GLY A 16 -3.36 11.29 1.24
N ARG A 17 -3.52 12.53 0.80
CA ARG A 17 -4.71 13.35 1.09
C ARG A 17 -5.98 12.72 0.53
N ALA A 18 -5.94 12.25 -0.72
CA ALA A 18 -7.09 11.60 -1.35
C ALA A 18 -7.46 10.29 -0.65
N GLY A 19 -6.46 9.46 -0.31
CA GLY A 19 -6.67 8.21 0.41
C GLY A 19 -7.32 8.43 1.78
N ALA A 20 -6.81 9.39 2.56
CA ALA A 20 -7.35 9.67 3.89
C ALA A 20 -8.73 10.31 3.86
N ALA A 21 -9.05 11.09 2.83
CA ALA A 21 -10.37 11.70 2.66
C ALA A 21 -11.44 10.72 2.17
N GLY A 22 -11.04 9.64 1.48
CA GLY A 22 -11.94 8.68 0.84
C GLY A 22 -12.12 7.35 1.56
N ALA A 23 -11.45 7.14 2.69
CA ALA A 23 -11.49 5.90 3.45
C ALA A 23 -11.67 6.18 4.94
N ASP A 24 -12.28 5.23 5.66
CA ASP A 24 -12.34 5.25 7.13
C ASP A 24 -11.02 4.76 7.75
N HIS A 25 -10.34 3.84 7.05
CA HIS A 25 -9.05 3.26 7.42
C HIS A 25 -8.07 3.35 6.25
N LEU A 26 -6.84 3.81 6.52
CA LEU A 26 -5.80 3.95 5.52
C LEU A 26 -4.51 3.24 5.96
N ILE A 27 -4.07 2.28 5.14
CA ILE A 27 -2.78 1.59 5.31
C ILE A 27 -1.89 1.95 4.12
N LEU A 28 -0.77 2.60 4.40
CA LEU A 28 0.27 2.96 3.45
C LEU A 28 1.31 1.85 3.41
N THR A 29 1.63 1.35 2.22
CA THR A 29 2.57 0.24 2.01
C THR A 29 3.56 0.52 0.89
N SER A 30 4.66 -0.25 0.86
CA SER A 30 5.67 -0.20 -0.19
C SER A 30 5.17 -0.74 -1.54
N GLN A 31 5.77 -0.21 -2.61
CA GLN A 31 5.67 -0.69 -3.98
C GLN A 31 7.06 -0.75 -4.64
N ARG A 32 8.09 -0.81 -3.82
CA ARG A 32 9.49 -0.80 -4.23
C ARG A 32 9.77 -1.95 -5.19
N ALA A 33 9.87 -1.63 -6.47
CA ALA A 33 10.19 -2.58 -7.54
C ALA A 33 11.67 -2.52 -7.99
N ASP A 34 12.45 -1.60 -7.40
CA ASP A 34 13.88 -1.41 -7.68
C ASP A 34 14.66 -1.46 -6.36
N PRO A 35 15.71 -2.28 -6.23
CA PRO A 35 16.51 -2.35 -5.01
C PRO A 35 17.29 -1.06 -4.74
N GLY A 36 17.50 -0.20 -5.74
CA GLY A 36 18.11 1.12 -5.59
C GLY A 36 17.18 2.19 -5.02
N ASP A 37 15.86 1.98 -5.03
CA ASP A 37 14.90 2.92 -4.45
C ASP A 37 14.84 2.77 -2.91
N PRO A 38 14.79 3.88 -2.14
CA PRO A 38 14.52 3.83 -0.71
C PRO A 38 13.16 3.18 -0.41
N LEU A 39 13.09 2.34 0.63
CA LEU A 39 11.84 1.67 1.04
C LEU A 39 10.71 2.67 1.36
N ASP A 40 11.08 3.81 1.92
CA ASP A 40 10.20 4.87 2.41
C ASP A 40 10.06 6.04 1.44
N ARG A 41 10.52 5.92 0.19
CA ARG A 41 10.62 7.02 -0.79
C ARG A 41 9.37 7.92 -0.86
N LEU A 42 8.18 7.35 -0.84
CA LEU A 42 6.90 8.10 -0.94
C LEU A 42 6.24 8.37 0.42
N VAL A 43 6.70 7.74 1.49
CA VAL A 43 6.05 7.76 2.81
C VAL A 43 5.92 9.18 3.38
N PRO A 44 6.93 10.06 3.32
CA PRO A 44 6.80 11.42 3.85
C PRO A 44 5.64 12.21 3.22
N GLY A 45 5.56 12.22 1.88
CA GLY A 45 4.49 12.91 1.16
C GLY A 45 3.13 12.28 1.44
N LEU A 46 3.02 10.94 1.38
CA LEU A 46 1.77 10.23 1.67
C LEU A 46 1.25 10.54 3.09
N LEU A 47 2.14 10.51 4.10
CA LEU A 47 1.76 10.81 5.47
C LEU A 47 1.33 12.27 5.62
N GLU A 48 2.10 13.22 5.11
CA GLU A 48 1.76 14.65 5.22
C GLU A 48 0.42 14.96 4.55
N GLY A 49 0.20 14.40 3.36
CA GLY A 49 -1.08 14.48 2.65
C GLY A 49 -2.22 13.88 3.48
N ALA A 50 -2.05 12.67 4.00
CA ALA A 50 -3.09 11.99 4.79
C ALA A 50 -3.45 12.77 6.06
N TRP A 51 -2.47 13.24 6.82
CA TRP A 51 -2.69 14.05 8.01
C TRP A 51 -3.38 15.38 7.69
N SER A 52 -3.10 15.99 6.54
CA SER A 52 -3.77 17.22 6.11
C SER A 52 -5.27 17.07 5.85
N ALA A 53 -5.75 15.85 5.54
CA ALA A 53 -7.16 15.59 5.33
C ALA A 53 -7.94 15.46 6.64
N GLY A 54 -7.30 14.97 7.71
CA GLY A 54 -7.88 14.86 9.06
C GLY A 54 -9.03 13.85 9.22
N ALA A 55 -9.27 12.98 8.23
CA ALA A 55 -10.35 11.99 8.25
C ALA A 55 -9.86 10.61 8.74
N ALA A 56 -9.17 9.81 7.92
CA ALA A 56 -8.51 8.60 8.39
C ALA A 56 -7.14 8.86 9.02
N THR A 57 -6.83 8.13 10.10
CA THR A 57 -5.46 8.07 10.66
C THR A 57 -4.63 7.07 9.85
N PRO A 58 -3.55 7.50 9.15
CA PRO A 58 -2.74 6.59 8.35
C PRO A 58 -1.92 5.64 9.22
N ARG A 59 -1.88 4.36 8.86
CA ARG A 59 -0.93 3.35 9.36
C ARG A 59 0.10 3.07 8.27
N VAL A 60 1.34 2.78 8.66
CA VAL A 60 2.39 2.38 7.72
C VAL A 60 2.75 0.93 7.99
N GLU A 61 2.62 0.10 6.96
CA GLU A 61 3.09 -1.30 6.96
C GLU A 61 3.89 -1.50 5.66
N PRO A 62 5.24 -1.50 5.72
CA PRO A 62 6.07 -1.53 4.52
C PRO A 62 6.05 -2.87 3.79
N ASP A 63 5.73 -3.99 4.44
CA ASP A 63 5.53 -5.27 3.75
C ASP A 63 4.12 -5.30 3.14
N ARG A 64 4.05 -5.28 1.80
CA ARG A 64 2.77 -5.24 1.07
C ARG A 64 1.87 -6.44 1.33
N ARG A 65 2.45 -7.63 1.53
CA ARG A 65 1.66 -8.83 1.88
C ARG A 65 1.09 -8.68 3.29
N ALA A 66 1.90 -8.22 4.24
CA ALA A 66 1.44 -7.96 5.60
C ALA A 66 0.37 -6.86 5.65
N ALA A 67 0.51 -5.80 4.86
CA ALA A 67 -0.48 -4.73 4.76
C ALA A 67 -1.85 -5.22 4.23
N ILE A 68 -1.83 -6.04 3.17
CA ILE A 68 -3.05 -6.66 2.61
C ILE A 68 -3.70 -7.59 3.63
N GLU A 69 -2.90 -8.46 4.26
CA GLU A 69 -3.38 -9.35 5.31
C GLU A 69 -3.99 -8.58 6.49
N LEU A 70 -3.34 -7.51 6.94
CA LEU A 70 -3.83 -6.66 8.02
C LEU A 70 -5.19 -6.06 7.67
N ALA A 71 -5.32 -5.45 6.49
CA ALA A 71 -6.57 -4.85 6.02
C ALA A 71 -7.73 -5.87 6.01
N ILE A 72 -7.50 -7.06 5.46
CA ILE A 72 -8.52 -8.11 5.38
C ILE A 72 -8.84 -8.70 6.76
N SER A 73 -7.85 -8.77 7.64
CA SER A 73 -8.06 -9.29 9.01
C SER A 73 -8.93 -8.36 9.85
N GLU A 74 -8.80 -7.05 9.66
CA GLU A 74 -9.51 -6.02 10.43
C GLU A 74 -10.91 -5.72 9.86
N ALA A 75 -11.13 -5.97 8.57
CA ALA A 75 -12.43 -5.78 7.91
C ALA A 75 -13.56 -6.57 8.58
N GLN A 76 -14.72 -5.94 8.70
CA GLN A 76 -15.96 -6.53 9.18
C GLN A 76 -16.86 -6.91 7.99
N PRO A 77 -17.91 -7.74 8.21
CA PRO A 77 -18.96 -7.90 7.21
C PRO A 77 -19.46 -6.53 6.74
N ASP A 78 -19.71 -6.42 5.43
CA ASP A 78 -20.12 -5.19 4.73
C ASP A 78 -19.03 -4.11 4.53
N ASP A 79 -17.81 -4.28 5.05
CA ASP A 79 -16.68 -3.41 4.72
C ASP A 79 -16.16 -3.67 3.29
N VAL A 80 -15.56 -2.63 2.70
CA VAL A 80 -14.88 -2.73 1.41
C VAL A 80 -13.39 -2.44 1.59
N VAL A 81 -12.55 -3.40 1.20
CA VAL A 81 -11.08 -3.22 1.16
C VAL A 81 -10.66 -2.89 -0.26
N LEU A 82 -10.02 -1.73 -0.47
CA LEU A 82 -9.43 -1.34 -1.75
C LEU A 82 -7.91 -1.50 -1.71
N VAL A 83 -7.37 -2.36 -2.59
CA VAL A 83 -5.92 -2.49 -2.83
C VAL A 83 -5.59 -1.77 -4.14
N LEU A 84 -4.78 -0.72 -4.08
CA LEU A 84 -4.58 0.22 -5.20
C LEU A 84 -3.17 0.16 -5.81
N ASP A 85 -3.05 0.82 -6.97
CA ASP A 85 -1.86 1.06 -7.83
C ASP A 85 -1.49 -0.07 -8.81
N ARG A 86 -1.26 -1.30 -8.34
CA ARG A 86 -0.68 -2.34 -9.21
C ARG A 86 -1.68 -2.99 -10.15
N GLY A 87 -2.94 -3.13 -9.76
CA GLY A 87 -3.97 -3.75 -10.60
C GLY A 87 -3.56 -5.17 -11.07
N GLU A 88 -3.42 -5.37 -12.38
CA GLU A 88 -2.99 -6.65 -12.97
C GLU A 88 -1.46 -6.86 -13.00
N ILE A 89 -0.68 -5.87 -12.55
CA ILE A 89 0.77 -5.86 -12.65
C ILE A 89 1.39 -6.77 -11.57
N GLY A 90 1.66 -8.02 -11.95
CA GLY A 90 2.52 -8.94 -11.19
C GLY A 90 4.01 -8.59 -11.31
N GLY A 91 4.85 -9.31 -10.56
CA GLY A 91 6.31 -9.22 -10.62
C GLY A 91 6.95 -9.13 -9.24
N ASP A 92 8.26 -8.91 -9.19
CA ASP A 92 8.95 -8.82 -7.91
C ASP A 92 8.73 -7.45 -7.25
N LEU A 93 8.45 -7.49 -5.95
CA LEU A 93 8.65 -6.38 -5.04
C LEU A 93 9.82 -6.68 -4.12
N PHE A 94 10.59 -5.65 -3.79
CA PHE A 94 11.67 -5.75 -2.83
C PHE A 94 11.12 -5.54 -1.43
N ASP A 95 11.28 -6.56 -0.60
CA ASP A 95 10.87 -6.52 0.81
C ASP A 95 11.72 -5.51 1.61
N PRO A 96 11.41 -5.25 2.89
CA PRO A 96 12.18 -4.34 3.72
C PRO A 96 13.68 -4.71 3.85
N ASP A 97 14.03 -5.99 3.71
CA ASP A 97 15.42 -6.47 3.70
C ASP A 97 16.11 -6.28 2.33
N GLY A 98 15.38 -5.81 1.32
CA GLY A 98 15.87 -5.64 -0.05
C GLY A 98 15.95 -6.92 -0.84
N ARG A 99 15.21 -7.97 -0.47
CA ARG A 99 15.11 -9.22 -1.26
C ARG A 99 13.93 -9.13 -2.24
N PRO A 100 14.12 -9.51 -3.52
CA PRO A 100 13.00 -9.60 -4.45
C PRO A 100 12.09 -10.76 -4.05
N ARG A 101 10.78 -10.49 -4.02
CA ARG A 101 9.73 -11.44 -3.71
C ARG A 101 8.63 -11.30 -4.77
N PRO A 102 8.26 -12.39 -5.47
CA PRO A 102 7.15 -12.37 -6.40
C PRO A 102 5.87 -11.94 -5.68
N LEU A 103 5.12 -11.03 -6.32
CA LEU A 103 3.88 -10.50 -5.76
C LEU A 103 2.89 -10.15 -6.88
N ASP A 104 1.66 -10.63 -6.72
CA ASP A 104 0.47 -10.20 -7.44
C ASP A 104 -0.61 -9.92 -6.40
N ASP A 105 -1.12 -8.69 -6.35
CA ASP A 105 -2.10 -8.28 -5.32
C ASP A 105 -3.34 -9.18 -5.32
N ARG A 106 -3.76 -9.70 -6.48
CA ARG A 106 -4.96 -10.55 -6.60
C ARG A 106 -4.73 -11.90 -5.92
N ASP A 107 -3.53 -12.44 -6.08
CA ASP A 107 -3.15 -13.72 -5.46
C ASP A 107 -2.94 -13.56 -3.96
N GLU A 108 -2.30 -12.47 -3.53
CA GLU A 108 -2.12 -12.16 -2.11
C GLU A 108 -3.46 -11.92 -1.38
N VAL A 109 -4.38 -11.19 -2.01
CA VAL A 109 -5.74 -10.97 -1.48
C VAL A 109 -6.49 -12.31 -1.39
N ARG A 110 -6.46 -13.14 -2.44
CA ARG A 110 -7.12 -14.46 -2.41
C ARG A 110 -6.55 -15.35 -1.30
N ALA A 111 -5.23 -15.43 -1.21
CA ALA A 111 -4.56 -16.22 -0.19
C ALA A 111 -4.87 -15.73 1.24
N ALA A 112 -4.96 -14.40 1.44
CA ALA A 112 -5.32 -13.83 2.74
C ALA A 112 -6.77 -14.15 3.12
N ILE A 113 -7.72 -14.03 2.20
CA ILE A 113 -9.13 -14.40 2.42
C ILE A 113 -9.24 -15.88 2.81
N GLU A 114 -8.61 -16.77 2.02
CA GLU A 114 -8.62 -18.21 2.28
C GLU A 114 -8.03 -18.56 3.65
N ARG A 115 -6.87 -17.98 4.00
CA ARG A 115 -6.18 -18.24 5.27
C ARG A 115 -6.94 -17.70 6.48
N LEU A 116 -7.63 -16.57 6.34
CA LEU A 116 -8.38 -15.94 7.43
C LEU A 116 -9.82 -16.47 7.55
N GLY A 117 -10.30 -17.24 6.56
CA GLY A 117 -11.66 -17.75 6.53
C GLY A 117 -12.70 -16.64 6.36
N ARG A 118 -12.38 -15.61 5.57
CA ARG A 118 -13.27 -14.48 5.24
C ARG A 118 -14.12 -14.76 4.00
#